data_AF-K1WRT2-F1
#
_entry.id   AF-K1WRT2-F1
#
_cell.length_a   1.000
_cell.length_b   1.000
_cell.length_c   1.000
_cell.angle_alpha   90.00
_cell.angle_beta   90.00
_cell.angle_gamma   90.00
#
_symmetry.space_group_name_H-M   'P 1'
#
loop_
_entity.id
_entity.type
_entity.pdbx_description
1 polymer ?
#
loop_
_entity_poly.entity_id
_entity_poly.type
_entity_poly.pdbx_seq_one_letter_code
_entity_poly.pdbx_strand_id
1 'polypeptide(L)'
;MVTVISLSAGEETGRVEEERRGGERTRSKGQVIPPPSPFRLELAQAWVGPVLHFTPLHPTPSHSTPLRSAIFHLRVDLVQPQFSLARPLHTAQDYTTQLNMAASNEPFYIRYYSGHQGRHGHEFLEFDFRVLGDGRSASARYANNSNYRNDSLIRKEMCVSSLMVDEIKRIIKTSEIMKEDDSKWPQKNKDGRQELEIRLGSEHISFETAKIGSLVDVTDSQDPEGLRVFYYLVQDLKALVFSLIALHFKIKPI
;
A
#
# COMPACT_ATOMS: atom_id res chain seq x y z
N MET A 1 -41.01 -36.31 -32.65
CA MET A 1 -39.80 -36.24 -31.79
C MET A 1 -40.15 -35.33 -30.62
N VAL A 2 -41.00 -35.77 -29.70
CA VAL A 2 -40.73 -36.56 -28.47
C VAL A 2 -39.89 -35.80 -27.45
N THR A 3 -40.61 -35.00 -26.68
CA THR A 3 -40.33 -34.59 -25.30
C THR A 3 -40.30 -35.82 -24.39
N VAL A 4 -39.31 -35.94 -23.49
CA VAL A 4 -39.34 -36.90 -22.39
C VAL A 4 -39.25 -36.13 -21.08
N ILE A 5 -40.39 -36.07 -20.39
CA ILE A 5 -40.53 -35.70 -18.98
C ILE A 5 -40.54 -37.03 -18.22
N SER A 6 -39.62 -37.25 -17.30
CA SER A 6 -39.73 -38.32 -16.30
C SER A 6 -40.03 -37.71 -14.95
N LEU A 7 -41.29 -37.86 -14.53
CA LEU A 7 -41.75 -37.77 -13.15
C LEU A 7 -41.73 -39.19 -12.58
N SER A 8 -41.22 -39.35 -11.36
CA SER A 8 -41.54 -40.50 -10.52
C SER A 8 -41.81 -40.00 -9.10
N ALA A 9 -42.92 -40.44 -8.55
CA ALA A 9 -43.45 -40.14 -7.22
C ALA A 9 -43.72 -41.44 -6.47
N GLY A 10 -43.65 -41.39 -5.13
CA GLY A 10 -44.00 -42.45 -4.16
C GLY A 10 -42.75 -43.10 -3.55
N GLU A 11 -42.57 -43.27 -2.24
CA GLU A 11 -43.52 -43.39 -1.12
C GLU A 11 -42.90 -42.91 0.21
N GLU A 12 -43.80 -42.56 1.15
CA GLU A 12 -43.56 -42.25 2.57
C GLU A 12 -43.05 -43.44 3.37
N THR A 13 -42.20 -43.22 4.38
CA THR A 13 -42.48 -43.55 5.81
C THR A 13 -41.28 -43.21 6.69
N GLY A 14 -41.54 -42.68 7.89
CA GLY A 14 -40.53 -42.62 8.96
C GLY A 14 -40.56 -41.37 9.84
N ARG A 15 -41.65 -41.16 10.61
CA ARG A 15 -41.60 -40.41 11.87
C ARG A 15 -40.76 -41.20 12.87
N VAL A 16 -39.74 -40.58 13.47
CA VAL A 16 -39.25 -40.96 14.80
C VAL A 16 -39.06 -39.68 15.62
N GLU A 17 -39.50 -39.78 16.85
CA GLU A 17 -39.73 -38.73 17.84
C GLU A 17 -38.47 -38.06 18.39
N GLU A 18 -38.76 -36.86 18.89
CA GLU A 18 -38.07 -36.00 19.84
C GLU A 18 -37.41 -36.73 21.03
N GLU A 19 -36.12 -36.50 21.27
CA GLU A 19 -35.54 -36.58 22.61
C GLU A 19 -34.90 -35.24 23.00
N ARG A 20 -35.60 -34.56 23.90
CA ARG A 20 -35.12 -33.41 24.66
C ARG A 20 -33.98 -33.86 25.58
N ARG A 21 -32.78 -33.30 25.41
CA ARG A 21 -31.83 -33.13 26.53
C ARG A 21 -31.31 -31.71 26.55
N GLY A 22 -31.74 -30.99 27.59
CA GLY A 22 -31.27 -29.65 27.92
C GLY A 22 -29.79 -29.66 28.26
N GLY A 23 -29.02 -28.91 27.48
CA GLY A 23 -27.68 -28.46 27.82
C GLY A 23 -27.75 -27.00 28.22
N GLU A 24 -27.54 -26.76 29.51
CA GLU A 24 -27.61 -25.49 30.21
C GLU A 24 -26.64 -24.45 29.61
N ARG A 25 -27.20 -23.35 29.08
CA ARG A 25 -26.43 -22.17 28.66
C ARG A 25 -25.93 -21.42 29.90
N THR A 26 -24.70 -21.66 30.30
CA THR A 26 -23.98 -20.75 31.19
C THR A 26 -23.56 -19.52 30.39
N ARG A 27 -24.33 -18.45 30.55
CA ARG A 27 -24.09 -17.09 30.07
C ARG A 27 -22.88 -16.51 30.82
N SER A 28 -21.68 -16.63 30.27
CA SER A 28 -20.52 -15.88 30.77
C SER A 28 -20.73 -14.40 30.46
N LYS A 29 -20.59 -13.58 31.50
CA LYS A 29 -20.72 -12.12 31.47
C LYS A 29 -19.69 -11.55 30.50
N GLY A 30 -20.15 -10.76 29.53
CA GLY A 30 -19.30 -9.95 28.68
C GLY A 30 -18.49 -8.97 29.52
N GLN A 31 -17.17 -9.07 29.40
CA GLN A 31 -16.25 -8.08 29.94
C GLN A 31 -16.23 -6.91 28.95
N VAL A 32 -16.79 -5.78 29.39
CA VAL A 32 -16.76 -4.51 28.64
C VAL A 32 -15.33 -3.97 28.73
N ILE A 33 -14.59 -4.05 27.63
CA ILE A 33 -13.28 -3.40 27.48
C ILE A 33 -13.55 -1.91 27.19
N PRO A 34 -13.04 -0.97 28.00
CA PRO A 34 -13.19 0.45 27.71
C PRO A 34 -12.38 0.83 26.45
N PRO A 35 -12.85 1.80 25.64
CA PRO A 35 -12.09 2.28 24.50
C PRO A 35 -10.78 2.95 24.98
N PRO A 36 -9.65 2.79 24.27
CA PRO A 36 -8.45 3.55 24.58
C PRO A 36 -8.73 5.05 24.41
N SER A 37 -8.41 5.82 25.44
CA SER A 37 -8.46 7.29 25.42
C SER A 37 -7.53 7.85 24.34
N PRO A 38 -7.91 8.95 23.66
CA PRO A 38 -7.13 9.51 22.56
C PRO A 38 -5.77 10.02 23.06
N PHE A 39 -4.70 9.52 22.44
CA PHE A 39 -3.37 10.08 22.57
C PHE A 39 -3.38 11.54 22.13
N ARG A 40 -3.09 12.42 23.09
CA ARG A 40 -2.86 13.85 22.92
C ARG A 40 -1.53 14.02 22.18
N LEU A 41 -1.58 14.36 20.89
CA LEU A 41 -0.41 14.87 20.17
C LEU A 41 -0.06 16.25 20.71
N GLU A 42 1.05 16.33 21.42
CA GLU A 42 1.69 17.58 21.79
C GLU A 42 2.42 18.13 20.55
N LEU A 43 1.91 19.25 20.03
CA LEU A 43 2.50 19.98 18.91
C LEU A 43 3.79 20.68 19.38
N ALA A 44 4.95 20.07 19.10
CA ALA A 44 6.22 20.79 19.11
C ALA A 44 6.41 21.50 17.75
N GLN A 45 5.98 22.77 17.71
CA GLN A 45 6.39 23.71 16.67
C GLN A 45 7.82 24.19 16.97
N ALA A 46 8.74 23.98 16.03
CA ALA A 46 10.00 24.72 16.00
C ALA A 46 10.36 25.02 14.53
N TRP A 47 9.66 26.01 13.97
CA TRP A 47 10.12 26.76 12.80
C TRP A 47 10.95 27.94 13.31
N VAL A 48 12.27 27.90 13.09
CA VAL A 48 13.15 29.06 13.34
C VAL A 48 13.36 29.76 12.00
N GLY A 49 12.50 30.73 11.71
CA GLY A 49 12.72 31.71 10.65
C GLY A 49 13.29 33.01 11.23
N PRO A 50 14.02 33.82 10.45
CA PRO A 50 14.61 35.06 10.94
C PRO A 50 13.54 36.11 11.27
N VAL A 51 13.70 36.73 12.45
CA VAL A 51 12.85 37.81 12.94
C VAL A 51 13.18 39.10 12.19
N LEU A 52 12.22 39.63 11.43
CA LEU A 52 12.29 40.98 10.87
C LEU A 52 11.75 41.99 11.89
N HIS A 53 12.61 42.91 12.34
CA HIS A 53 12.21 44.04 13.16
C HIS A 53 11.59 45.15 12.30
N PHE A 54 10.36 45.54 12.63
CA PHE A 54 9.72 46.75 12.10
C PHE A 54 9.70 47.83 13.19
N THR A 55 10.37 48.95 12.96
CA THR A 55 10.19 50.18 13.74
C THR A 55 9.09 51.04 13.12
N PRO A 56 8.13 51.56 13.90
CA PRO A 56 7.11 52.45 13.37
C PRO A 56 7.64 53.89 13.29
N LEU A 57 7.44 54.56 12.15
CA LEU A 57 7.66 56.00 11.99
C LEU A 57 6.35 56.75 12.20
N HIS A 58 6.37 57.73 13.11
CA HIS A 58 5.28 58.67 13.37
C HIS A 58 5.30 59.81 12.32
N PRO A 59 4.15 60.34 11.86
CA PRO A 59 4.11 61.42 10.87
C PRO A 59 3.88 62.79 11.51
N THR A 60 4.48 63.84 10.96
CA THR A 60 4.03 65.26 11.09
C THR A 60 4.68 66.16 10.02
N PRO A 61 4.12 67.36 9.73
CA PRO A 61 3.84 67.79 8.36
C PRO A 61 4.67 68.99 7.81
N SER A 62 4.36 69.31 6.56
CA SER A 62 4.81 70.35 5.62
C SER A 62 4.98 71.80 6.10
N HIS A 63 5.92 72.56 5.52
CA HIS A 63 5.65 73.80 4.71
C HIS A 63 6.91 74.48 4.08
N SER A 64 6.83 74.72 2.75
CA SER A 64 7.27 75.84 1.88
C SER A 64 8.66 76.56 1.88
N THR A 65 9.37 76.38 0.73
CA THR A 65 10.03 77.38 -0.20
C THR A 65 11.37 78.11 0.16
N PRO A 66 12.10 78.78 -0.79
CA PRO A 66 13.08 78.18 -1.73
C PRO A 66 14.45 78.94 -1.83
N LEU A 67 15.31 78.51 -2.78
CA LEU A 67 16.53 79.13 -3.35
C LEU A 67 17.90 78.86 -2.68
N ARG A 68 18.71 78.00 -3.30
CA ARG A 68 19.89 78.42 -4.11
C ARG A 68 20.61 77.22 -4.74
N SER A 69 21.06 77.44 -5.97
CA SER A 69 21.85 76.55 -6.81
C SER A 69 23.19 76.18 -6.17
N ALA A 70 23.53 74.90 -6.19
CA ALA A 70 24.90 74.41 -6.30
C ALA A 70 24.86 73.04 -7.00
N ILE A 71 25.26 73.03 -8.27
CA ILE A 71 25.45 71.82 -9.06
C ILE A 71 26.71 71.12 -8.53
N PHE A 72 26.54 69.91 -7.99
CA PHE A 72 27.64 68.97 -7.78
C PHE A 72 27.40 67.75 -8.67
N HIS A 73 28.31 67.54 -9.63
CA HIS A 73 28.34 66.35 -10.46
C HIS A 73 28.67 65.14 -9.58
N LEU A 74 27.67 64.29 -9.28
CA LEU A 74 27.93 62.93 -8.82
C LEU A 74 28.21 62.05 -10.04
N ARG A 75 29.48 61.69 -10.20
CA ARG A 75 29.93 60.64 -11.11
C ARG A 75 29.54 59.30 -10.47
N VAL A 76 28.50 58.66 -10.98
CA VAL A 76 28.23 57.25 -10.67
C VAL A 76 29.02 56.45 -11.70
N ASP A 77 30.18 55.95 -11.30
CA ASP A 77 30.91 54.98 -12.12
C ASP A 77 30.10 53.67 -12.11
N LEU A 78 29.37 53.43 -13.19
CA LEU A 78 28.77 52.14 -13.51
C LEU A 78 29.89 51.14 -13.76
N VAL A 79 30.32 50.46 -12.70
CA VAL A 79 31.12 49.25 -12.82
C VAL A 79 30.22 48.18 -13.42
N GLN A 80 30.31 47.97 -14.73
CA GLN A 80 29.81 46.76 -15.36
C GLN A 80 30.60 45.57 -14.79
N PRO A 81 29.95 44.55 -14.22
CA PRO A 81 30.65 43.30 -13.98
C PRO A 81 30.96 42.69 -15.35
N GLN A 82 32.25 42.57 -15.67
CA GLN A 82 32.68 41.72 -16.77
C GLN A 82 32.25 40.28 -16.44
N PHE A 83 31.23 39.79 -17.13
CA PHE A 83 30.92 38.37 -17.17
C PHE A 83 32.05 37.65 -17.87
N SER A 84 32.96 37.10 -17.08
CA SER A 84 33.80 35.97 -17.50
C SER A 84 32.86 34.80 -17.80
N LEU A 85 32.95 34.25 -19.02
CA LEU A 85 32.30 33.00 -19.40
C LEU A 85 32.92 31.84 -18.58
N ALA A 86 32.42 31.64 -17.37
CA ALA A 86 32.65 30.42 -16.64
C ALA A 86 31.93 29.28 -17.37
N ARG A 87 32.70 28.28 -17.81
CA ARG A 87 32.19 27.01 -18.34
C ARG A 87 31.13 26.45 -17.36
N PRO A 88 29.99 25.93 -17.86
CA PRO A 88 29.03 25.28 -17.00
C PRO A 88 29.67 24.03 -16.41
N LEU A 89 29.79 24.00 -15.08
CA LEU A 89 30.14 22.80 -14.32
C LEU A 89 28.93 21.85 -14.38
N HIS A 90 28.79 21.12 -15.49
CA HIS A 90 28.01 19.87 -15.53
C HIS A 90 28.70 18.90 -14.59
N THR A 91 28.22 18.72 -13.36
CA THR A 91 28.52 17.56 -12.50
C THR A 91 27.91 17.78 -11.10
N ALA A 92 26.57 17.84 -10.99
CA ALA A 92 25.86 17.73 -9.71
C ALA A 92 24.49 17.07 -9.85
N GLN A 93 23.64 17.66 -10.67
CA GLN A 93 22.27 17.19 -10.82
C GLN A 93 22.16 16.02 -11.80
N ASP A 94 23.10 15.90 -12.74
CA ASP A 94 23.08 14.87 -13.77
C ASP A 94 23.41 13.47 -13.23
N TYR A 95 24.33 13.35 -12.27
CA TYR A 95 24.66 12.02 -11.73
C TYR A 95 23.62 11.48 -10.76
N THR A 96 22.96 12.32 -9.97
CA THR A 96 21.83 11.89 -9.14
C THR A 96 20.66 11.42 -10.02
N THR A 97 20.42 12.12 -11.14
CA THR A 97 19.39 11.74 -12.10
C THR A 97 19.76 10.47 -12.89
N GLN A 98 21.02 10.32 -13.30
CA GLN A 98 21.50 9.13 -14.03
C GLN A 98 21.60 7.88 -13.13
N LEU A 99 22.01 8.01 -11.86
CA LEU A 99 21.97 6.89 -10.92
C LEU A 99 20.52 6.46 -10.59
N ASN A 100 19.58 7.41 -10.51
CA ASN A 100 18.15 7.09 -10.41
C ASN A 100 17.61 6.40 -11.67
N MET A 101 18.07 6.78 -12.87
CA MET A 101 17.67 6.13 -14.13
C MET A 101 18.26 4.72 -14.31
N ALA A 102 19.44 4.45 -13.75
CA ALA A 102 20.03 3.11 -13.78
C ALA A 102 19.28 2.14 -12.86
N ALA A 103 18.84 2.60 -11.67
CA ALA A 103 18.01 1.81 -10.76
C ALA A 103 16.55 1.65 -11.24
N SER A 104 16.05 2.56 -12.08
CA SER A 104 14.66 2.51 -12.56
C SER A 104 14.40 1.42 -13.60
N ASN A 105 15.45 0.82 -14.19
CA ASN A 105 15.30 -0.21 -15.21
C ASN A 105 15.44 -1.65 -14.67
N GLU A 106 15.57 -1.81 -13.35
CA GLU A 106 15.61 -3.14 -12.75
C GLU A 106 14.23 -3.83 -12.86
N PRO A 107 14.18 -5.08 -13.37
CA PRO A 107 12.93 -5.83 -13.44
C PRO A 107 12.28 -5.91 -12.07
N PHE A 108 11.03 -5.47 -11.99
CA PHE A 108 10.23 -5.58 -10.79
C PHE A 108 8.89 -6.25 -11.09
N TYR A 109 8.58 -7.26 -10.29
CA TYR A 109 7.31 -7.96 -10.32
C TYR A 109 6.97 -8.46 -8.92
N ILE A 110 5.69 -8.35 -8.55
CA ILE A 110 5.14 -8.99 -7.36
C ILE A 110 3.78 -9.57 -7.69
N ARG A 111 3.50 -10.79 -7.22
CA ARG A 111 2.19 -11.42 -7.27
C ARG A 111 1.87 -12.03 -5.92
N TYR A 112 0.65 -11.80 -5.46
CA TYR A 112 0.08 -12.48 -4.31
C TYR A 112 -1.19 -13.19 -4.72
N TYR A 113 -1.34 -14.43 -4.26
CA TYR A 113 -2.56 -15.21 -4.38
C TYR A 113 -2.94 -15.78 -3.02
N SER A 114 -4.23 -15.78 -2.71
CA SER A 114 -4.80 -16.56 -1.61
C SER A 114 -6.10 -17.17 -2.06
N GLY A 115 -6.25 -18.48 -1.91
CA GLY A 115 -7.49 -19.13 -2.30
C GLY A 115 -7.62 -20.55 -1.79
N HIS A 116 -8.84 -21.06 -1.89
CA HIS A 116 -9.21 -22.39 -1.44
C HIS A 116 -10.34 -22.98 -2.31
N GLN A 117 -10.42 -24.30 -2.33
CA GLN A 117 -11.50 -25.02 -3.01
C GLN A 117 -12.52 -25.44 -1.96
N GLY A 118 -13.61 -24.67 -1.83
CA GLY A 118 -14.70 -24.95 -0.90
C GLY A 118 -15.84 -25.74 -1.53
N ARG A 119 -16.87 -26.04 -0.73
CA ARG A 119 -18.13 -26.64 -1.21
C ARG A 119 -18.82 -25.79 -2.29
N HIS A 120 -18.65 -24.48 -2.22
CA HIS A 120 -19.29 -23.51 -3.12
C HIS A 120 -18.41 -23.16 -4.33
N GLY A 121 -17.35 -23.95 -4.59
CA GLY A 121 -16.42 -23.73 -5.68
C GLY A 121 -15.12 -23.08 -5.23
N HIS A 122 -14.40 -22.52 -6.18
CA HIS A 122 -13.08 -21.91 -5.97
C HIS A 122 -13.24 -20.45 -5.56
N GLU A 123 -12.77 -20.11 -4.36
CA GLU A 123 -12.73 -18.74 -3.86
C GLU A 123 -11.29 -18.29 -3.74
N PHE A 124 -11.00 -17.09 -4.28
CA PHE A 124 -9.65 -16.56 -4.28
C PHE A 124 -9.60 -15.04 -4.34
N LEU A 125 -8.48 -14.51 -3.86
CA LEU A 125 -8.02 -13.15 -4.03
C LEU A 125 -6.64 -13.22 -4.68
N GLU A 126 -6.45 -12.49 -5.77
CA GLU A 126 -5.16 -12.37 -6.46
C GLU A 126 -4.91 -10.93 -6.86
N PHE A 127 -3.66 -10.50 -6.73
CA PHE A 127 -3.20 -9.25 -7.32
C PHE A 127 -1.74 -9.35 -7.75
N ASP A 128 -1.38 -8.59 -8.77
CA ASP A 128 0.01 -8.47 -9.21
C ASP A 128 0.35 -7.05 -9.67
N PHE A 129 1.62 -6.70 -9.53
CA PHE A 129 2.21 -5.48 -10.09
C PHE A 129 3.39 -5.87 -10.97
N ARG A 130 3.41 -5.34 -12.19
CA ARG A 130 4.49 -5.56 -13.15
C ARG A 130 4.94 -4.23 -13.71
N VAL A 131 6.21 -3.88 -13.48
CA VAL A 131 6.81 -2.69 -14.11
C VAL A 131 6.81 -2.83 -15.62
N LEU A 132 6.45 -1.76 -16.30
CA LEU A 132 6.33 -1.69 -17.75
C LEU A 132 7.47 -0.87 -18.35
N GLY A 133 7.96 -1.30 -19.51
CA GLY A 133 8.84 -0.53 -20.38
C GLY A 133 10.05 0.10 -19.66
N ASP A 134 10.03 1.42 -19.56
CA ASP A 134 11.12 2.27 -19.06
C ASP A 134 11.15 2.44 -17.53
N GLY A 135 10.33 1.69 -16.79
CA GLY A 135 10.30 1.78 -15.33
C GLY A 135 9.41 2.88 -14.76
N ARG A 136 8.80 3.73 -15.61
CA ARG A 136 8.02 4.89 -15.14
C ARG A 136 6.60 4.54 -14.68
N SER A 137 6.12 3.34 -14.98
CA SER A 137 4.80 2.86 -14.57
C SER A 137 4.77 1.35 -14.38
N ALA A 138 3.73 0.86 -13.73
CA ALA A 138 3.44 -0.56 -13.62
C ALA A 138 1.98 -0.86 -13.95
N SER A 139 1.71 -2.01 -14.57
CA SER A 139 0.36 -2.59 -14.61
C SER A 139 0.08 -3.22 -13.26
N ALA A 140 -1.07 -2.89 -12.68
CA ALA A 140 -1.59 -3.46 -11.45
C ALA A 140 -2.90 -4.19 -11.78
N ARG A 141 -2.98 -5.49 -11.52
CA ARG A 141 -4.18 -6.29 -11.74
C ARG A 141 -4.70 -6.85 -10.43
N TYR A 142 -6.01 -6.95 -10.34
CA TYR A 142 -6.74 -7.42 -9.18
C TYR A 142 -7.86 -8.35 -9.62
N ALA A 143 -7.96 -9.50 -8.94
CA ALA A 143 -9.04 -10.45 -9.11
C ALA A 143 -9.54 -10.91 -7.74
N ASN A 144 -10.86 -10.83 -7.51
CA ASN A 144 -11.49 -11.38 -6.31
C ASN A 144 -12.71 -12.21 -6.72
N ASN A 145 -12.68 -13.49 -6.38
CA ASN A 145 -13.80 -14.42 -6.51
C ASN A 145 -14.27 -14.85 -5.12
N SER A 146 -15.36 -14.27 -4.65
CA SER A 146 -16.09 -14.74 -3.48
C SER A 146 -17.40 -15.36 -3.96
N ASN A 147 -17.61 -16.64 -3.66
CA ASN A 147 -18.89 -17.31 -3.95
C ASN A 147 -19.94 -16.98 -2.88
N TYR A 148 -19.62 -16.06 -1.96
CA TYR A 148 -20.55 -15.49 -1.01
C TYR A 148 -21.67 -14.74 -1.75
N ARG A 149 -22.93 -15.13 -1.49
CA ARG A 149 -24.16 -14.49 -2.02
C ARG A 149 -24.27 -14.40 -3.56
N ASN A 150 -23.57 -15.27 -4.30
CA ASN A 150 -23.52 -15.24 -5.77
C ASN A 150 -22.94 -13.93 -6.33
N ASP A 151 -21.97 -13.33 -5.63
CA ASP A 151 -21.25 -12.18 -6.16
C ASP A 151 -20.48 -12.57 -7.43
N SER A 152 -20.49 -11.67 -8.42
CA SER A 152 -19.75 -11.86 -9.66
C SER A 152 -18.26 -11.63 -9.43
N LEU A 153 -17.41 -12.47 -10.02
CA LEU A 153 -15.96 -12.30 -10.09
C LEU A 153 -15.58 -10.85 -10.45
N ILE A 154 -14.86 -10.19 -9.53
CA ILE A 154 -14.35 -8.84 -9.74
C ILE A 154 -12.97 -8.95 -10.40
N ARG A 155 -12.80 -8.34 -11.57
CA ARG A 155 -11.50 -8.17 -12.23
C ARG A 155 -11.27 -6.70 -12.55
N LYS A 156 -10.11 -6.19 -12.16
CA LYS A 156 -9.72 -4.79 -12.36
C LYS A 156 -8.26 -4.71 -12.77
N GLU A 157 -7.97 -3.76 -13.65
CA GLU A 157 -6.62 -3.45 -14.12
C GLU A 157 -6.46 -1.94 -14.20
N MET A 158 -5.32 -1.44 -13.74
CA MET A 158 -4.96 -0.03 -13.79
C MET A 158 -3.45 0.14 -13.98
N CYS A 159 -3.03 1.30 -14.47
CA CYS A 159 -1.64 1.70 -14.44
C CYS A 159 -1.36 2.51 -13.18
N VAL A 160 -0.26 2.19 -12.48
CA VAL A 160 0.23 2.97 -11.33
C VAL A 160 1.52 3.70 -11.69
N SER A 161 1.77 4.83 -11.03
CA SER A 161 2.98 5.63 -11.24
C SER A 161 4.21 4.97 -10.63
N SER A 162 5.40 5.39 -11.08
CA SER A 162 6.68 4.93 -10.50
C SER A 162 6.77 5.15 -8.99
N LEU A 163 6.21 6.25 -8.46
CA LEU A 163 6.16 6.51 -7.01
C LEU A 163 5.45 5.38 -6.23
N MET A 164 4.40 4.80 -6.80
CA MET A 164 3.70 3.67 -6.19
C MET A 164 4.57 2.41 -6.23
N VAL A 165 5.29 2.19 -7.33
CA VAL A 165 6.25 1.08 -7.46
C VAL A 165 7.37 1.21 -6.43
N ASP A 166 7.93 2.40 -6.27
CA ASP A 166 8.99 2.68 -5.31
C ASP A 166 8.52 2.44 -3.87
N GLU A 167 7.27 2.81 -3.56
CA GLU A 167 6.69 2.53 -2.25
C GLU A 167 6.48 1.03 -2.01
N ILE A 168 6.01 0.27 -3.00
CA ILE A 168 5.91 -1.19 -2.89
C ILE A 168 7.30 -1.82 -2.67
N LYS A 169 8.31 -1.38 -3.44
CA LYS A 169 9.71 -1.81 -3.26
C LYS A 169 10.20 -1.47 -1.84
N ARG A 170 9.85 -0.29 -1.31
CA ARG A 170 10.20 0.12 0.05
C ARG A 170 9.55 -0.79 1.09
N ILE A 171 8.26 -1.10 0.96
CA ILE A 171 7.54 -2.03 1.85
C ILE A 171 8.22 -3.40 1.85
N ILE A 172 8.50 -3.96 0.67
CA ILE A 172 9.19 -5.26 0.51
C ILE A 172 10.56 -5.23 1.19
N LYS A 173 11.40 -4.24 0.90
CA LYS A 173 12.74 -4.12 1.49
C LYS A 173 12.69 -3.96 3.01
N THR A 174 11.75 -3.16 3.52
CA THR A 174 11.60 -2.91 4.96
C THR A 174 11.12 -4.15 5.70
N SER A 175 10.32 -5.00 5.06
CA SER A 175 9.86 -6.25 5.66
C SER A 175 10.97 -7.30 5.80
N GLU A 176 12.07 -7.17 5.06
CA GLU A 176 13.15 -8.16 4.98
C GLU A 176 12.74 -9.53 4.42
N ILE A 177 11.54 -9.64 3.83
CA ILE A 177 10.98 -10.89 3.26
C ILE A 177 11.91 -11.62 2.28
N MET A 178 12.78 -10.88 1.58
CA MET A 178 13.74 -11.44 0.61
C MET A 178 14.80 -12.33 1.26
N LYS A 179 14.93 -12.29 2.60
CA LYS A 179 15.88 -13.10 3.39
C LYS A 179 15.25 -14.38 3.96
N GLU A 180 13.93 -14.51 3.85
CA GLU A 180 13.17 -15.63 4.42
C GLU A 180 13.14 -16.85 3.47
N ASP A 181 12.80 -18.01 4.03
CA ASP A 181 12.70 -19.27 3.31
C ASP A 181 11.47 -20.07 3.78
N ASP A 182 10.70 -20.63 2.85
CA ASP A 182 9.44 -21.30 3.14
C ASP A 182 9.56 -22.81 3.40
N SER A 183 10.77 -23.38 3.43
CA SER A 183 10.98 -24.83 3.58
C SER A 183 10.35 -25.42 4.85
N LYS A 184 10.16 -24.59 5.88
CA LYS A 184 9.55 -24.98 7.17
C LYS A 184 8.13 -24.46 7.34
N TRP A 185 7.59 -23.75 6.36
CA TRP A 185 6.26 -23.17 6.47
C TRP A 185 5.18 -24.25 6.30
N PRO A 186 4.00 -24.06 6.92
CA PRO A 186 2.88 -24.99 6.77
C PRO A 186 2.52 -25.19 5.29
N GLN A 187 2.35 -26.44 4.87
CA GLN A 187 2.04 -26.79 3.48
C GLN A 187 0.54 -26.62 3.19
N LYS A 188 0.19 -26.39 1.91
CA LYS A 188 -1.21 -26.21 1.48
C LYS A 188 -2.13 -27.32 2.01
N ASN A 189 -3.31 -26.93 2.47
CA ASN A 189 -4.28 -27.84 3.08
C ASN A 189 -5.69 -27.58 2.55
N LYS A 190 -6.71 -28.18 3.19
CA LYS A 190 -8.12 -28.04 2.80
C LYS A 190 -8.64 -26.61 2.95
N ASP A 191 -8.10 -25.85 3.90
CA ASP A 191 -8.50 -24.46 4.18
C ASP A 191 -7.93 -23.48 3.15
N GLY A 192 -6.97 -23.94 2.35
CA GLY A 192 -6.44 -23.25 1.18
C GLY A 192 -4.94 -23.10 1.21
N ARG A 193 -4.48 -22.16 0.38
CA ARG A 193 -3.08 -21.77 0.28
C ARG A 193 -2.91 -20.28 0.04
N GLN A 194 -1.70 -19.82 0.28
CA GLN A 194 -1.21 -18.50 -0.09
C GLN A 194 0.07 -18.67 -0.90
N GLU A 195 0.23 -17.84 -1.91
CA GLU A 195 1.43 -17.77 -2.74
C GLU A 195 1.90 -16.32 -2.78
N LEU A 196 3.20 -16.10 -2.66
CA LEU A 196 3.84 -14.80 -2.86
C LEU A 196 5.06 -14.99 -3.75
N GLU A 197 5.10 -14.26 -4.86
CA GLU A 197 6.20 -14.29 -5.79
C GLU A 197 6.71 -12.86 -5.98
N ILE A 198 8.01 -12.63 -5.77
CA ILE A 198 8.63 -11.31 -5.89
C ILE A 198 9.90 -11.43 -6.72
N ARG A 199 10.04 -10.59 -7.73
CA ARG A 199 11.29 -10.31 -8.44
C ARG A 199 11.70 -8.86 -8.19
N LEU A 200 12.90 -8.68 -7.67
CA LEU A 200 13.49 -7.38 -7.40
C LEU A 200 14.91 -7.35 -7.99
N GLY A 201 15.04 -6.80 -9.20
CA GLY A 201 16.30 -6.80 -9.93
C GLY A 201 16.72 -8.23 -10.32
N SER A 202 17.85 -8.67 -9.78
CA SER A 202 18.37 -10.04 -9.94
C SER A 202 17.83 -11.04 -8.93
N GLU A 203 17.29 -10.57 -7.80
CA GLU A 203 16.77 -11.43 -6.74
C GLU A 203 15.34 -11.88 -7.06
N HIS A 204 15.03 -13.13 -6.76
CA HIS A 204 13.71 -13.73 -6.96
C HIS A 204 13.39 -14.70 -5.83
N ILE A 205 12.19 -14.57 -5.28
CA ILE A 205 11.62 -15.47 -4.27
C ILE A 205 10.24 -15.93 -4.73
N SER A 206 9.86 -17.13 -4.34
CA SER A 206 8.54 -17.71 -4.58
C SER A 206 8.18 -18.60 -3.41
N PHE A 207 7.20 -18.17 -2.60
CA PHE A 207 6.74 -18.90 -1.43
C PHE A 207 5.36 -19.52 -1.66
N GLU A 208 5.15 -20.73 -1.12
CA GLU A 208 3.84 -21.38 -0.97
C GLU A 208 3.61 -21.78 0.49
N THR A 209 2.49 -21.37 1.08
CA THR A 209 2.10 -21.79 2.44
C THR A 209 0.61 -22.05 2.56
N ALA A 210 0.20 -22.73 3.63
CA ALA A 210 -1.19 -22.88 4.01
C ALA A 210 -1.85 -21.52 4.26
N LYS A 211 -3.18 -21.48 4.28
CA LYS A 211 -3.89 -20.27 4.66
C LYS A 211 -3.68 -19.97 6.15
N ILE A 212 -3.07 -18.83 6.45
CA ILE A 212 -2.87 -18.32 7.82
C ILE A 212 -4.12 -17.55 8.24
N GLY A 213 -4.77 -17.97 9.33
CA GLY A 213 -5.98 -17.33 9.86
C GLY A 213 -5.67 -16.29 10.93
N SER A 214 -4.63 -16.52 11.74
CA SER A 214 -4.29 -15.69 12.89
C SER A 214 -2.80 -15.74 13.25
N LEU A 215 -2.39 -14.86 14.17
CA LEU A 215 -1.04 -14.92 14.77
C LEU A 215 -0.79 -16.18 15.61
N VAL A 216 -1.84 -16.90 16.03
CA VAL A 216 -1.68 -18.19 16.71
C VAL A 216 -1.08 -19.21 15.75
N ASP A 217 -1.62 -19.30 14.52
CA ASP A 217 -1.10 -20.19 13.48
C ASP A 217 0.37 -19.90 13.13
N VAL A 218 0.76 -18.61 13.20
CA VAL A 218 2.15 -18.19 13.01
C VAL A 218 3.03 -18.67 14.17
N THR A 219 2.58 -18.45 15.41
CA THR A 219 3.32 -18.78 16.63
C THR A 219 3.55 -20.29 16.77
N ASP A 220 2.56 -21.08 16.38
CA ASP A 220 2.60 -22.55 16.47
C ASP A 220 3.34 -23.22 15.29
N SER A 221 3.86 -22.42 14.34
CA SER A 221 4.58 -22.93 13.18
C SER A 221 6.04 -23.32 13.49
N GLN A 222 6.68 -24.05 12.57
CA GLN A 222 8.09 -24.44 12.70
C GLN A 222 9.07 -23.30 12.40
N ASP A 223 8.58 -22.18 11.88
CA ASP A 223 9.35 -20.97 11.59
C ASP A 223 8.51 -19.72 11.90
N PRO A 224 8.29 -19.40 13.19
CA PRO A 224 7.42 -18.31 13.60
C PRO A 224 7.98 -16.93 13.27
N GLU A 225 9.29 -16.78 13.05
CA GLU A 225 9.90 -15.49 12.70
C GLU A 225 9.67 -15.17 11.22
N GLY A 226 10.07 -16.06 10.31
CA GLY A 226 9.88 -15.85 8.87
C GLY A 226 8.40 -15.79 8.47
N LEU A 227 7.57 -16.66 9.06
CA LEU A 227 6.13 -16.66 8.79
C LEU A 227 5.44 -15.39 9.32
N ARG A 228 5.97 -14.76 10.36
CA ARG A 228 5.47 -13.46 10.87
C ARG A 228 5.81 -12.31 9.93
N VAL A 229 7.02 -12.31 9.36
CA VAL A 229 7.43 -11.37 8.31
C VAL A 229 6.47 -11.46 7.12
N PHE A 230 6.22 -12.67 6.64
CA PHE A 230 5.25 -12.93 5.57
C PHE A 230 3.84 -12.43 5.94
N TYR A 231 3.36 -12.77 7.13
CA TYR A 231 2.01 -12.42 7.60
C TYR A 231 1.77 -10.91 7.61
N TYR A 232 2.72 -10.11 8.11
CA TYR A 232 2.58 -8.65 8.15
C TYR A 232 2.78 -8.01 6.78
N LEU A 233 3.75 -8.47 5.98
CA LEU A 233 3.92 -7.96 4.62
C LEU A 233 2.65 -8.14 3.78
N VAL A 234 2.02 -9.32 3.84
CA VAL A 234 0.78 -9.59 3.11
C VAL A 234 -0.34 -8.64 3.55
N GLN A 235 -0.41 -8.27 4.83
CA GLN A 235 -1.40 -7.30 5.31
C GLN A 235 -1.14 -5.89 4.76
N ASP A 236 0.11 -5.43 4.79
CA ASP A 236 0.49 -4.12 4.25
C ASP A 236 0.17 -4.03 2.75
N LEU A 237 0.51 -5.07 1.99
CA LEU A 237 0.20 -5.15 0.56
C LEU A 237 -1.31 -5.17 0.29
N LYS A 238 -2.09 -5.94 1.06
CA LYS A 238 -3.55 -5.95 0.94
C LYS A 238 -4.14 -4.58 1.25
N ALA A 239 -3.68 -3.93 2.31
CA ALA A 239 -4.15 -2.60 2.69
C ALA A 239 -3.90 -1.57 1.57
N LEU A 240 -2.72 -1.62 0.96
CA LEU A 240 -2.38 -0.78 -0.19
C LEU A 240 -3.28 -1.06 -1.39
N VAL A 241 -3.39 -2.34 -1.80
CA VAL A 241 -4.19 -2.75 -2.97
C VAL A 241 -5.67 -2.42 -2.79
N PHE A 242 -6.24 -2.73 -1.63
CA PHE A 242 -7.63 -2.41 -1.33
C PHE A 242 -7.90 -0.91 -1.36
N SER A 243 -6.96 -0.09 -0.87
CA SER A 243 -7.07 1.36 -0.96
C SER A 243 -7.07 1.84 -2.41
N LEU A 244 -6.15 1.33 -3.24
CA LEU A 244 -6.08 1.67 -4.67
C LEU A 244 -7.36 1.28 -5.42
N ILE A 245 -7.84 0.05 -5.22
CA ILE A 245 -9.05 -0.45 -5.88
C ILE A 245 -10.28 0.34 -5.44
N ALA A 246 -10.42 0.59 -4.14
CA ALA A 246 -11.56 1.32 -3.60
C ALA A 246 -11.61 2.76 -4.11
N LEU A 247 -10.49 3.48 -4.11
CA LEU A 247 -10.43 4.87 -4.54
C LEU A 247 -10.57 5.02 -6.05
N HIS A 248 -9.90 4.15 -6.83
CA HIS A 248 -9.86 4.28 -8.28
C HIS A 248 -11.17 3.80 -8.93
N PHE A 249 -11.72 2.67 -8.49
CA PHE A 249 -12.91 2.09 -9.10
C PHE A 249 -14.20 2.38 -8.33
N LYS A 250 -14.12 3.00 -7.13
CA LYS A 250 -15.28 3.31 -6.27
C LYS A 250 -16.10 2.06 -5.91
N ILE A 251 -15.42 0.94 -5.73
CA ILE A 251 -16.03 -0.34 -5.32
C ILE A 251 -15.55 -0.71 -3.94
N LYS A 252 -16.35 -1.47 -3.19
CA LYS A 252 -15.83 -2.15 -2.01
C LYS A 252 -14.92 -3.30 -2.49
N PRO A 253 -13.66 -3.39 -2.05
CA PRO A 253 -12.77 -4.47 -2.46
C PRO A 253 -13.24 -5.86 -2.01
N ILE A 254 -14.20 -5.91 -1.09
CA ILE A 254 -14.84 -7.10 -0.49
C ILE A 254 -16.30 -6.74 -0.20
#